data_AF-A0A9E7F6D8-F1
#
_entry.id   AF-A0A9E7F6D8-F1
#
_cell.length_a   1.000
_cell.length_b   1.000
_cell.length_c   1.000
_cell.angle_alpha   90.00
_cell.angle_beta   90.00
_cell.angle_gamma   90.00
#
_symmetry.space_group_name_H-M   'P 1'
#
loop_
_entity.id
_entity.type
_entity.pdbx_description
1 polymer ?
#
loop_
_entity_poly.entity_id
_entity_poly.type
_entity_poly.pdbx_seq_one_letter_code
_entity_poly.pdbx_strand_id
1 'polypeptide(L)'
;MPISKQGWLKPVSRTEQALLPMAASLLLWLLSCVAFLSSSSEAYDYPPLVDGLSFGFYKSTCPSLKSIVRKHLKQAFENDVGLAAGLLRLHFHDCFVQGCDGSILLDGSAGGPSEKDAPPNLTLRPAAFEAINDLQAVIAKACGQVVSCADIAALAARYSVRLSGGPSYKVPLGRRDGLSFATRNDVLSSLPAPTSNVTDLLDAFGKLDLDADDLVALSGGHTIGIGHCTSFEKRLFPTQDSTLDQTFADNLYLTCPVANTTNTTVLDVRSPDTFDNKYYVDLLNRQGLFTSDQDLYTDSRTQPIVERFAAKQSLFFKKFVFSITKMGQLSVLTGNQGEIRSNCSAINSSNNLLSSSEGGTLGKLAITSDHPKACISFVFGTTAEVATIKTDADLDAKPGEEGNGRDAAACLAMDLSPIQNAVASGSYATIADACDELMLQVASRGIAYQEDWPFTVHLLGHIFANDLNSARFLWKSIPQGFKESKPELVAAWRIGQCLWTRDYAGVYDAIRGFEWSPEVAGLVAAFSENYTKKMFQLLSSAYSTIGVADVAHFLGMSEDEATNYALQHGWTMDSPSKMLTVKKPRIITEQKLDPSRLQRLTEYVFHLEH
;
A
#
# COMPACT_ATOMS: atom_id res chain seq x y z
N MET A 1 -35.44 100.33 12.73
CA MET A 1 -36.87 99.96 12.55
C MET A 1 -36.98 99.03 11.35
N PRO A 2 -37.90 98.06 11.39
CA PRO A 2 -37.83 96.79 10.66
C PRO A 2 -38.18 96.97 9.18
N ILE A 3 -37.97 95.93 8.35
CA ILE A 3 -38.92 95.46 7.34
C ILE A 3 -38.42 94.11 6.80
N SER A 4 -39.32 93.13 6.84
CA SER A 4 -39.19 91.83 6.20
C SER A 4 -39.34 91.94 4.68
N LYS A 5 -38.74 91.02 3.93
CA LYS A 5 -39.36 90.40 2.74
C LYS A 5 -38.53 89.21 2.25
N GLN A 6 -39.27 88.20 1.81
CA GLN A 6 -38.82 86.96 1.18
C GLN A 6 -37.93 87.22 -0.06
N GLY A 7 -36.99 86.30 -0.33
CA GLY A 7 -36.17 86.33 -1.52
C GLY A 7 -35.28 85.11 -1.70
N TRP A 8 -35.77 84.14 -2.47
CA TRP A 8 -35.06 83.33 -3.48
C TRP A 8 -33.60 82.89 -3.27
N LEU A 9 -33.45 81.56 -3.26
CA LEU A 9 -32.30 80.70 -3.57
C LEU A 9 -31.10 81.37 -4.27
N LYS A 10 -29.89 81.12 -3.71
CA LYS A 10 -28.65 81.00 -4.48
C LYS A 10 -27.92 79.70 -4.13
N PRO A 11 -27.33 79.00 -5.11
CA PRO A 11 -26.72 77.69 -4.94
C PRO A 11 -25.30 77.83 -4.43
N VAL A 12 -24.91 76.99 -3.46
CA VAL A 12 -23.50 76.74 -3.15
C VAL A 12 -23.07 75.49 -3.92
N SER A 13 -21.95 75.66 -4.60
CA SER A 13 -21.34 74.77 -5.59
C SER A 13 -20.92 73.41 -5.03
N ARG A 14 -21.24 72.37 -5.80
CA ARG A 14 -20.63 71.03 -5.74
C ARG A 14 -19.13 71.14 -6.02
N THR A 15 -18.27 71.15 -5.02
CA THR A 15 -16.86 70.71 -5.21
C THR A 15 -16.06 70.41 -3.93
N GLU A 16 -16.64 70.41 -2.72
CA GLU A 16 -15.86 70.11 -1.49
C GLU A 16 -16.54 69.14 -0.50
N GLN A 17 -17.29 68.15 -1.00
CA GLN A 17 -17.90 67.11 -0.14
C GLN A 17 -17.65 65.66 -0.58
N ALA A 18 -16.66 65.41 -1.43
CA ALA A 18 -16.43 64.06 -1.98
C ALA A 18 -15.09 63.41 -1.63
N LEU A 19 -14.23 64.01 -0.78
CA LEU A 19 -12.90 63.46 -0.50
C LEU A 19 -12.68 62.92 0.92
N LEU A 20 -13.58 63.19 1.86
CA LEU A 20 -13.48 62.65 3.22
C LEU A 20 -14.13 61.27 3.45
N PRO A 21 -15.24 60.86 2.77
CA PRO A 21 -15.81 59.53 3.05
C PRO A 21 -15.05 58.41 2.34
N MET A 22 -14.38 58.67 1.21
CA MET A 22 -13.67 57.61 0.48
C MET A 22 -12.38 57.17 1.17
N ALA A 23 -11.62 58.09 1.78
CA ALA A 23 -10.40 57.74 2.49
C ALA A 23 -10.67 56.95 3.79
N ALA A 24 -11.74 57.28 4.52
CA ALA A 24 -12.17 56.56 5.71
C ALA A 24 -12.70 55.16 5.37
N SER A 25 -13.48 55.04 4.28
CA SER A 25 -13.94 53.73 3.78
C SER A 25 -12.78 52.87 3.27
N LEU A 26 -11.77 53.45 2.60
CA LEU A 26 -10.59 52.70 2.16
C LEU A 26 -9.74 52.22 3.35
N LEU A 27 -9.58 53.03 4.40
CA LEU A 27 -8.86 52.62 5.61
C LEU A 27 -9.60 51.52 6.38
N LEU A 28 -10.94 51.61 6.49
CA LEU A 28 -11.77 50.55 7.10
C LEU A 28 -11.77 49.27 6.27
N TRP A 29 -11.77 49.38 4.93
CA TRP A 29 -11.63 48.23 4.04
C TRP A 29 -10.23 47.62 4.13
N LEU A 30 -9.16 48.42 4.15
CA LEU A 30 -7.79 47.96 4.35
C LEU A 30 -7.57 47.34 5.73
N LEU A 31 -8.14 47.90 6.81
CA LEU A 31 -8.12 47.29 8.15
C LEU A 31 -8.90 45.97 8.20
N SER A 32 -10.01 45.86 7.46
CA SER A 32 -10.71 44.57 7.30
C SER A 32 -9.92 43.57 6.45
N CYS A 33 -9.22 44.01 5.39
CA CYS A 33 -8.39 43.15 4.55
C CYS A 33 -7.12 42.67 5.27
N VAL A 34 -6.54 43.49 6.17
CA VAL A 34 -5.42 43.07 7.03
C VAL A 34 -5.91 42.07 8.09
N ALA A 35 -7.13 42.21 8.60
CA ALA A 35 -7.74 41.20 9.49
C ALA A 35 -8.11 39.89 8.76
N PHE A 36 -8.41 39.93 7.46
CA PHE A 36 -8.70 38.75 6.63
C PHE A 36 -7.44 38.07 6.03
N LEU A 37 -6.26 38.68 6.10
CA LEU A 37 -4.98 38.10 5.64
C LEU A 37 -4.14 37.48 6.77
N SER A 38 -4.53 37.66 8.03
CA SER A 38 -4.11 36.75 9.08
C SER A 38 -4.86 35.43 8.93
N SER A 39 -4.34 34.54 8.07
CA SER A 39 -4.58 33.11 8.25
C SER A 39 -4.07 32.76 9.64
N SER A 40 -4.96 32.79 10.64
CA SER A 40 -4.69 32.24 11.94
C SER A 40 -4.49 30.74 11.72
N SER A 41 -3.25 30.32 11.47
CA SER A 41 -2.89 28.95 11.77
C SER A 41 -3.21 28.82 13.25
N GLU A 42 -4.30 28.15 13.61
CA GLU A 42 -4.53 27.80 15.01
C GLU A 42 -3.24 27.12 15.46
N ALA A 43 -2.52 27.77 16.37
CA ALA A 43 -1.35 27.19 16.97
C ALA A 43 -1.87 26.03 17.80
N TYR A 44 -1.77 24.82 17.26
CA TYR A 44 -2.08 23.61 18.02
C TYR A 44 -1.24 23.61 19.29
N ASP A 45 -1.85 23.16 20.37
CA ASP A 45 -1.13 22.83 21.58
C ASP A 45 -0.39 21.51 21.34
N TYR A 46 0.83 21.39 21.87
CA TYR A 46 1.68 20.21 21.69
C TYR A 46 2.09 19.68 23.06
N PRO A 47 2.17 18.35 23.24
CA PRO A 47 2.73 17.79 24.46
C PRO A 47 4.20 18.22 24.62
N PRO A 48 4.74 18.19 25.85
CA PRO A 48 6.17 18.38 26.09
C PRO A 48 6.99 17.48 25.17
N LEU A 49 8.10 18.01 24.67
CA LEU A 49 9.00 17.24 23.81
C LEU A 49 9.86 16.31 24.67
N VAL A 50 10.00 15.06 24.23
CA VAL A 50 11.00 14.15 24.81
C VAL A 50 12.40 14.65 24.46
N ASP A 51 13.32 14.56 25.41
CA ASP A 51 14.71 14.95 25.23
C ASP A 51 15.33 14.28 24.00
N GLY A 52 16.00 15.08 23.17
CA GLY A 52 16.57 14.64 21.89
C GLY A 52 15.68 14.85 20.67
N LEU A 53 14.36 15.04 20.85
CA LEU A 53 13.47 15.38 19.74
C LEU A 53 13.32 16.89 19.55
N SER A 54 13.12 17.31 18.29
CA SER A 54 12.77 18.70 17.97
C SER A 54 12.00 18.83 16.65
N PHE A 55 11.19 19.88 16.51
CA PHE A 55 10.47 20.16 15.26
C PHE A 55 11.38 20.55 14.08
N GLY A 56 12.64 20.88 14.37
CA GLY A 56 13.64 21.39 13.42
C GLY A 56 14.84 20.46 13.25
N PHE A 57 14.77 19.21 13.70
CA PHE A 57 15.92 18.30 13.81
C PHE A 57 16.75 18.20 12.52
N TYR A 58 16.09 18.03 11.36
CA TYR A 58 16.76 17.92 10.05
C TYR A 58 16.89 19.24 9.28
N LYS A 59 16.68 20.40 9.90
CA LYS A 59 16.65 21.69 9.19
C LYS A 59 17.98 22.02 8.50
N SER A 60 19.12 21.62 9.06
CA SER A 60 20.45 21.84 8.50
C SER A 60 20.95 20.67 7.65
N THR A 61 20.59 19.42 7.99
CA THR A 61 21.12 18.21 7.36
C THR A 61 20.28 17.71 6.18
N CYS A 62 18.96 17.92 6.20
CA CYS A 62 18.07 17.57 5.08
C CYS A 62 16.92 18.59 4.97
N PRO A 63 17.19 19.84 4.55
CA PRO A 63 16.19 20.91 4.51
C PRO A 63 15.00 20.62 3.58
N SER A 64 15.19 19.77 2.57
CA SER A 64 14.17 19.35 1.62
C SER A 64 13.28 18.19 2.11
N LEU A 65 13.58 17.58 3.27
CA LEU A 65 12.91 16.36 3.78
C LEU A 65 11.38 16.43 3.68
N LYS A 66 10.78 17.46 4.26
CA LYS A 66 9.33 17.63 4.29
C LYS A 66 8.72 17.71 2.88
N SER A 67 9.42 18.35 1.94
CA SER A 67 8.95 18.47 0.55
C SER A 67 9.05 17.16 -0.22
N ILE A 68 10.13 16.40 0.02
CA ILE A 68 10.36 15.09 -0.61
C ILE A 68 9.24 14.13 -0.19
N VAL A 69 9.03 13.97 1.13
CA VAL A 69 8.00 13.07 1.67
C VAL A 69 6.62 13.45 1.17
N ARG A 70 6.27 14.75 1.23
CA ARG A 70 4.98 15.24 0.75
C ARG A 70 4.74 14.91 -0.73
N LYS A 71 5.73 15.18 -1.59
CA LYS A 71 5.60 15.01 -3.03
C LYS A 71 5.41 13.53 -3.38
N HIS A 72 6.25 12.68 -2.79
CA HIS A 72 6.20 11.24 -3.03
C HIS A 72 4.86 10.64 -2.58
N LEU A 73 4.42 10.94 -1.36
CA LEU A 73 3.14 10.42 -0.85
C LEU A 73 1.93 10.98 -1.58
N LYS A 74 1.96 12.25 -2.02
CA LYS A 74 0.86 12.78 -2.86
C LYS A 74 0.70 11.96 -4.14
N GLN A 75 1.80 11.60 -4.80
CA GLN A 75 1.77 10.78 -6.01
C GLN A 75 1.32 9.35 -5.71
N ALA A 76 1.79 8.77 -4.60
CA ALA A 76 1.37 7.44 -4.21
C ALA A 76 -0.15 7.36 -3.93
N PHE A 77 -0.71 8.37 -3.24
CA PHE A 77 -2.14 8.38 -2.90
C PHE A 77 -3.04 8.69 -4.10
N GLU A 78 -2.53 9.34 -5.15
CA GLU A 78 -3.26 9.50 -6.43
C GLU A 78 -3.50 8.15 -7.12
N ASN A 79 -2.62 7.17 -6.91
CA ASN A 79 -2.75 5.81 -7.45
C ASN A 79 -3.46 4.87 -6.47
N ASP A 80 -3.30 5.11 -5.17
CA ASP A 80 -3.75 4.20 -4.12
C ASP A 80 -4.09 4.97 -2.84
N VAL A 81 -5.34 5.38 -2.71
CA VAL A 81 -5.84 6.19 -1.59
C VAL A 81 -5.75 5.45 -0.25
N GLY A 82 -5.91 4.12 -0.26
CA GLY A 82 -5.84 3.28 0.94
C GLY A 82 -4.46 3.28 1.61
N LEU A 83 -3.42 3.77 0.91
CA LEU A 83 -2.06 3.83 1.45
C LEU A 83 -1.96 4.87 2.58
N ALA A 84 -2.78 5.91 2.53
CA ALA A 84 -2.85 6.91 3.60
C ALA A 84 -3.20 6.24 4.94
N ALA A 85 -4.28 5.45 4.96
CA ALA A 85 -4.70 4.71 6.15
C ALA A 85 -3.64 3.68 6.58
N GLY A 86 -3.05 2.95 5.61
CA GLY A 86 -1.99 1.98 5.88
C GLY A 86 -0.77 2.59 6.59
N LEU A 87 -0.29 3.75 6.13
CA LEU A 87 0.85 4.46 6.73
C LEU A 87 0.52 5.07 8.10
N LEU A 88 -0.69 5.58 8.29
CA LEU A 88 -1.14 6.08 9.59
C LEU A 88 -1.19 4.95 10.62
N ARG A 89 -1.79 3.82 10.24
CA ARG A 89 -1.88 2.62 11.06
C ARG A 89 -0.50 2.04 11.37
N LEU A 90 0.41 2.00 10.39
CA LEU A 90 1.78 1.52 10.58
C LEU A 90 2.51 2.29 11.70
N HIS A 91 2.36 3.61 11.75
CA HIS A 91 2.97 4.43 12.81
C HIS A 91 2.35 4.16 14.20
N PHE A 92 1.03 3.97 14.28
CA PHE A 92 0.38 3.56 15.53
C PHE A 92 0.91 2.21 16.02
N HIS A 93 0.97 1.22 15.12
CA HIS A 93 1.45 -0.12 15.46
C HIS A 93 2.92 -0.11 15.94
N ASP A 94 3.81 0.62 15.25
CA ASP A 94 5.19 0.84 15.69
C ASP A 94 5.23 1.39 17.14
N CYS A 95 4.57 2.52 17.38
CA CYS A 95 4.63 3.20 18.67
C CYS A 95 4.09 2.40 19.85
N PHE A 96 3.11 1.53 19.62
CA PHE A 96 2.51 0.72 20.68
C PHE A 96 3.33 -0.52 21.02
N VAL A 97 4.24 -0.96 20.15
CA VAL A 97 5.07 -2.15 20.37
C VAL A 97 6.52 -1.72 20.57
N GLN A 98 7.04 -1.86 21.79
CA GLN A 98 8.40 -1.44 22.20
C GLN A 98 8.68 0.09 22.16
N GLY A 99 8.00 0.85 21.31
CA GLY A 99 8.11 2.31 21.19
C GLY A 99 8.18 2.76 19.74
N CYS A 100 8.17 4.07 19.50
CA CYS A 100 8.28 4.60 18.14
C CYS A 100 9.74 4.54 17.63
N ASP A 101 10.23 3.34 17.36
CA ASP A 101 11.63 3.06 17.00
C ASP A 101 11.79 2.36 15.64
N GLY A 102 10.73 2.22 14.87
CA GLY A 102 10.76 1.55 13.57
C GLY A 102 11.03 0.05 13.67
N SER A 103 10.92 -0.59 14.84
CA SER A 103 11.11 -2.03 15.02
C SER A 103 10.15 -2.85 14.14
N ILE A 104 8.91 -2.39 13.96
CA ILE A 104 7.92 -3.06 13.10
C ILE A 104 8.35 -3.16 11.63
N LEU A 105 9.24 -2.27 11.19
CA LEU A 105 9.70 -2.22 9.81
C LEU A 105 10.68 -3.36 9.49
N LEU A 106 11.35 -3.92 10.51
CA LEU A 106 12.34 -4.98 10.34
C LEU A 106 11.71 -6.27 9.80
N ASP A 107 12.34 -6.83 8.77
CA ASP A 107 12.05 -8.19 8.34
C ASP A 107 12.76 -9.16 9.31
N GLY A 108 12.03 -10.16 9.79
CA GLY A 108 12.61 -11.22 10.62
C GLY A 108 13.74 -11.94 9.88
N SER A 109 14.68 -12.53 10.63
CA SER A 109 15.69 -13.41 10.02
C SER A 109 15.06 -14.70 9.48
N ALA A 110 15.73 -15.40 8.56
CA ALA A 110 15.27 -16.71 8.11
C ALA A 110 15.16 -17.67 9.30
N GLY A 111 13.92 -17.92 9.76
CA GLY A 111 13.62 -18.72 10.95
C GLY A 111 13.54 -17.96 12.28
N GLY A 112 13.69 -16.63 12.29
CA GLY A 112 13.46 -15.77 13.45
C GLY A 112 12.09 -15.06 13.38
N PRO A 113 11.51 -14.65 14.52
CA PRO A 113 10.20 -13.98 14.53
C PRO A 113 10.31 -12.56 13.94
N SER A 114 9.43 -12.21 12.98
CA SER A 114 9.14 -10.81 12.65
C SER A 114 7.94 -10.33 13.45
N GLU A 115 7.95 -9.07 13.85
CA GLU A 115 6.75 -8.45 14.43
C GLU A 115 5.56 -8.52 13.45
N LYS A 116 5.85 -8.52 12.14
CA LYS A 116 4.84 -8.62 11.07
C LYS A 116 4.06 -9.93 11.10
N ASP A 117 4.59 -10.98 11.73
CA ASP A 117 3.95 -12.31 11.82
C ASP A 117 2.94 -12.42 12.98
N ALA A 118 2.82 -11.38 13.81
CA ALA A 118 1.88 -11.35 14.91
C ALA A 118 0.44 -11.10 14.39
N PRO A 119 -0.61 -11.74 14.96
CA PRO A 119 -1.97 -11.64 14.43
C PRO A 119 -2.49 -10.21 14.21
N PRO A 120 -2.26 -9.23 15.11
CA PRO A 120 -2.66 -7.84 14.85
C PRO A 120 -1.98 -7.23 13.61
N ASN A 121 -0.74 -7.63 13.34
CA ASN A 121 0.11 -7.10 12.29
C ASN A 121 -0.07 -7.81 10.94
N LEU A 122 -0.68 -9.00 10.92
CA LEU A 122 -1.02 -9.72 9.68
C LEU A 122 -1.97 -8.94 8.77
N THR A 123 -2.66 -7.92 9.31
CA THR A 123 -3.57 -7.05 8.55
C THR A 123 -2.91 -5.72 8.18
N LEU A 124 -1.65 -5.47 8.57
CA LEU A 124 -0.93 -4.29 8.10
C LEU A 124 -0.69 -4.40 6.60
N ARG A 125 -0.78 -3.26 5.92
CA ARG A 125 -0.75 -3.21 4.48
C ARG A 125 0.68 -3.35 3.95
N PRO A 126 1.01 -4.35 3.11
CA PRO A 126 2.36 -4.51 2.55
C PRO A 126 2.87 -3.25 1.85
N ALA A 127 2.01 -2.59 1.06
CA ALA A 127 2.33 -1.33 0.37
C ALA A 127 2.78 -0.20 1.31
N ALA A 128 2.36 -0.21 2.58
CA ALA A 128 2.83 0.79 3.56
C ALA A 128 4.31 0.58 3.91
N PHE A 129 4.76 -0.66 4.07
CA PHE A 129 6.18 -0.96 4.31
C PHE A 129 7.04 -0.62 3.08
N GLU A 130 6.55 -0.92 1.89
CA GLU A 130 7.20 -0.56 0.62
C GLU A 130 7.35 0.96 0.50
N ALA A 131 6.28 1.73 0.75
CA ALA A 131 6.31 3.18 0.70
C ALA A 131 7.32 3.81 1.69
N ILE A 132 7.50 3.22 2.88
CA ILE A 132 8.53 3.67 3.83
C ILE A 132 9.95 3.42 3.29
N ASN A 133 10.20 2.24 2.71
CA ASN A 133 11.49 1.93 2.07
C ASN A 133 11.76 2.83 0.84
N ASP A 134 10.76 3.09 0.01
CA ASP A 134 10.87 3.99 -1.14
C ASP A 134 11.18 5.43 -0.71
N LEU A 135 10.49 5.91 0.33
CA LEU A 135 10.80 7.20 0.93
C LEU A 135 12.24 7.24 1.46
N GLN A 136 12.69 6.19 2.14
CA GLN A 136 14.06 6.10 2.63
C GLN A 136 15.06 6.20 1.47
N ALA A 137 14.85 5.47 0.38
CA ALA A 137 15.74 5.50 -0.77
C ALA A 137 15.79 6.88 -1.43
N VAL A 138 14.63 7.53 -1.60
CA VAL A 138 14.53 8.88 -2.20
C VAL A 138 15.16 9.93 -1.29
N ILE A 139 14.97 9.83 0.03
CA ILE A 139 15.59 10.73 1.02
C ILE A 139 17.10 10.52 1.04
N ALA A 140 17.58 9.28 1.10
CA ALA A 140 18.99 8.94 1.12
C ALA A 140 19.71 9.46 -0.12
N LYS A 141 19.06 9.38 -1.29
CA LYS A 141 19.58 9.96 -2.53
C LYS A 141 19.70 11.49 -2.47
N ALA A 142 18.79 12.17 -1.79
CA ALA A 142 18.76 13.62 -1.72
C ALA A 142 19.64 14.22 -0.61
N CYS A 143 19.74 13.51 0.52
CA CYS A 143 20.31 14.04 1.77
C CYS A 143 21.39 13.15 2.39
N GLY A 144 21.68 11.99 1.80
CA GLY A 144 22.47 10.94 2.46
C GLY A 144 21.68 10.21 3.54
N GLN A 145 22.33 9.22 4.18
CA GLN A 145 21.76 8.39 5.24
C GLN A 145 21.70 9.15 6.58
N VAL A 146 20.81 10.13 6.66
CA VAL A 146 20.68 11.01 7.83
C VAL A 146 19.34 10.92 8.54
N VAL A 147 18.28 10.48 7.85
CA VAL A 147 16.91 10.40 8.39
C VAL A 147 16.61 8.96 8.78
N SER A 148 16.15 8.75 10.02
CA SER A 148 15.76 7.43 10.52
C SER A 148 14.45 6.94 9.88
N CYS A 149 14.28 5.63 9.81
CA CYS A 149 13.03 5.02 9.36
C CYS A 149 11.87 5.32 10.30
N ALA A 150 12.13 5.40 11.61
CA ALA A 150 11.14 5.84 12.61
C ALA A 150 10.62 7.26 12.32
N ASP A 151 11.50 8.20 11.96
CA ASP A 151 11.07 9.55 11.57
C ASP A 151 10.39 9.60 10.20
N ILE A 152 10.75 8.72 9.27
CA ILE A 152 10.03 8.57 8.00
C ILE A 152 8.59 8.09 8.25
N ALA A 153 8.39 7.10 9.13
CA ALA A 153 7.06 6.61 9.51
C ALA A 153 6.20 7.71 10.15
N ALA A 154 6.77 8.47 11.10
CA ALA A 154 6.07 9.59 11.74
C ALA A 154 5.69 10.70 10.74
N LEU A 155 6.59 11.03 9.79
CA LEU A 155 6.30 11.98 8.73
C LEU A 155 5.25 11.46 7.75
N ALA A 156 5.31 10.16 7.41
CA ALA A 156 4.37 9.52 6.50
C ALA A 156 2.96 9.55 7.08
N ALA A 157 2.76 9.14 8.34
CA ALA A 157 1.48 9.23 9.03
C ALA A 157 0.92 10.66 9.05
N ARG A 158 1.77 11.66 9.32
CA ARG A 158 1.36 13.08 9.27
C ARG A 158 0.91 13.51 7.89
N TYR A 159 1.56 13.05 6.83
CA TYR A 159 1.17 13.38 5.46
C TYR A 159 -0.05 12.59 4.99
N SER A 160 -0.25 11.35 5.45
CA SER A 160 -1.51 10.62 5.29
C SER A 160 -2.69 11.43 5.80
N VAL A 161 -2.64 11.84 7.08
CA VAL A 161 -3.69 12.67 7.70
C VAL A 161 -3.93 13.94 6.88
N ARG A 162 -2.86 14.67 6.52
CA ARG A 162 -3.01 15.94 5.81
C ARG A 162 -3.55 15.78 4.38
N LEU A 163 -3.08 14.78 3.64
CA LEU A 163 -3.45 14.60 2.24
C LEU A 163 -4.86 13.99 2.09
N SER A 164 -5.35 13.28 3.11
CA SER A 164 -6.75 12.86 3.23
C SER A 164 -7.70 13.95 3.76
N GLY A 165 -7.26 15.21 3.91
CA GLY A 165 -8.11 16.34 4.31
C GLY A 165 -8.02 16.78 5.78
N GLY A 166 -7.25 16.06 6.58
CA GLY A 166 -7.06 16.32 8.01
C GLY A 166 -6.16 17.52 8.35
N PRO A 167 -5.88 17.71 9.65
CA PRO A 167 -5.11 18.84 10.15
C PRO A 167 -3.65 18.81 9.69
N SER A 168 -3.07 20.00 9.51
CA SER A 168 -1.63 20.13 9.29
C SER A 168 -0.93 20.43 10.61
N TYR A 169 -0.04 19.55 11.05
CA TYR A 169 0.69 19.71 12.31
C TYR A 169 2.19 19.53 12.15
N LYS A 170 2.93 19.95 13.18
CA LYS A 170 4.38 19.75 13.28
C LYS A 170 4.66 18.38 13.89
N VAL A 171 5.69 17.70 13.40
CA VAL A 171 6.14 16.42 13.92
C VAL A 171 7.48 16.65 14.61
N PRO A 172 7.64 16.31 15.90
CA PRO A 172 8.96 16.22 16.54
C PRO A 172 9.76 15.11 15.85
N LEU A 173 11.00 15.38 15.49
CA LEU A 173 11.90 14.45 14.81
C LEU A 173 13.21 14.31 15.61
N GLY A 174 14.00 13.30 15.30
CA GLY A 174 15.20 12.91 16.02
C GLY A 174 15.15 11.48 16.57
N ARG A 175 14.13 10.70 16.19
CA ARG A 175 14.05 9.28 16.57
C ARG A 175 15.19 8.52 15.90
N ARG A 176 15.59 7.42 16.53
CA ARG A 176 16.53 6.46 15.98
C ARG A 176 15.89 5.10 15.84
N ASP A 177 16.44 4.32 14.94
CA ASP A 177 15.90 3.02 14.58
C ASP A 177 16.37 1.96 15.58
N GLY A 178 15.43 1.17 16.09
CA GLY A 178 15.66 0.07 17.02
C GLY A 178 16.57 -1.01 16.45
N LEU A 179 17.28 -1.71 17.33
CA LEU A 179 18.18 -2.82 16.98
C LEU A 179 17.62 -4.19 17.40
N SER A 180 16.43 -4.19 18.00
CA SER A 180 15.73 -5.38 18.47
C SER A 180 14.49 -5.65 17.62
N PHE A 181 14.12 -6.92 17.55
CA PHE A 181 12.83 -7.34 17.02
C PHE A 181 11.82 -7.42 18.17
N ALA A 182 10.59 -6.99 17.93
CA ALA A 182 9.48 -7.29 18.81
C ALA A 182 9.06 -8.75 18.68
N THR A 183 8.87 -9.42 19.81
CA THR A 183 8.38 -10.79 19.82
C THR A 183 6.87 -10.81 19.61
N ARG A 184 6.34 -11.95 19.14
CA ARG A 184 4.88 -12.13 19.01
C ARG A 184 4.12 -11.83 20.31
N ASN A 185 4.72 -12.14 21.46
CA ASN A 185 4.11 -11.87 22.77
C ASN A 185 4.13 -10.38 23.12
N ASP A 186 5.18 -9.65 22.73
CA ASP A 186 5.23 -8.19 22.91
C ASP A 186 4.08 -7.53 22.16
N VAL A 187 3.83 -7.97 20.91
CA VAL A 187 2.71 -7.46 20.11
C VAL A 187 1.36 -7.76 20.76
N LEU A 188 1.11 -9.01 21.15
CA LEU A 188 -0.17 -9.44 21.73
C LEU A 188 -0.45 -8.79 23.09
N SER A 189 0.59 -8.43 23.84
CA SER A 189 0.43 -7.78 25.15
C SER A 189 0.30 -6.27 25.07
N SER A 190 0.72 -5.66 23.96
CA SER A 190 0.78 -4.20 23.80
C SER A 190 -0.31 -3.63 22.89
N LEU A 191 -0.78 -4.39 21.89
CA LEU A 191 -1.82 -3.93 20.97
C LEU A 191 -3.23 -4.33 21.44
N PRO A 192 -4.14 -3.37 21.65
CA PRO A 192 -5.53 -3.67 21.95
C PRO A 192 -6.22 -4.33 20.75
N ALA A 193 -7.15 -5.25 21.04
CA ALA A 193 -7.92 -5.94 20.02
C ALA A 193 -9.16 -5.14 19.60
N PRO A 194 -9.66 -5.30 18.36
CA PRO A 194 -10.92 -4.67 17.93
C PRO A 194 -12.14 -5.15 18.73
N THR A 195 -12.01 -6.26 19.46
CA THR A 195 -13.04 -6.81 20.35
C THR A 195 -12.99 -6.27 21.78
N SER A 196 -12.01 -5.44 22.12
CA SER A 196 -11.82 -4.90 23.47
C SER A 196 -12.89 -3.85 23.81
N ASN A 197 -13.27 -3.81 25.09
CA ASN A 197 -14.13 -2.76 25.64
C ASN A 197 -13.29 -1.57 26.14
N VAL A 198 -13.93 -0.46 26.51
CA VAL A 198 -13.27 0.77 26.99
C VAL A 198 -12.45 0.55 28.25
N THR A 199 -12.81 -0.39 29.13
CA THR A 199 -11.97 -0.72 30.30
C THR A 199 -10.63 -1.28 29.86
N ASP A 200 -10.64 -2.28 28.99
CA ASP A 200 -9.42 -2.90 28.47
C ASP A 200 -8.57 -1.90 27.68
N LEU A 201 -9.24 -1.01 26.91
CA LEU A 201 -8.57 0.04 26.14
C LEU A 201 -7.91 1.09 27.03
N LEU A 202 -8.60 1.57 28.07
CA LEU A 202 -8.03 2.52 29.02
C LEU A 202 -6.87 1.91 29.81
N ASP A 203 -6.94 0.62 30.16
CA ASP A 203 -5.84 -0.09 30.82
C ASP A 203 -4.62 -0.23 29.89
N ALA A 204 -4.83 -0.50 28.60
CA ALA A 204 -3.75 -0.60 27.61
C ALA A 204 -3.10 0.78 27.36
N PHE A 205 -3.91 1.83 27.14
CA PHE A 205 -3.43 3.19 26.89
C PHE A 205 -2.77 3.79 28.14
N GLY A 206 -3.33 3.55 29.33
CA GLY A 206 -2.80 4.05 30.59
C GLY A 206 -1.40 3.52 30.93
N LYS A 207 -1.05 2.29 30.51
CA LYS A 207 0.32 1.75 30.63
C LYS A 207 1.35 2.53 29.82
N LEU A 208 0.90 3.26 28.79
CA LEU A 208 1.71 4.10 27.92
C LEU A 208 1.57 5.59 28.28
N ASP A 209 1.00 5.91 29.44
CA ASP A 209 0.68 7.28 29.88
C ASP A 209 -0.23 8.03 28.90
N LEU A 210 -1.10 7.31 28.18
CA LEU A 210 -2.16 7.88 27.34
C LEU A 210 -3.49 7.81 28.08
N ASP A 211 -4.24 8.91 28.07
CA ASP A 211 -5.50 9.04 28.81
C ASP A 211 -6.75 8.77 27.94
N ALA A 212 -7.94 9.03 28.50
CA ALA A 212 -9.20 8.84 27.78
C ALA A 212 -9.40 9.83 26.61
N ASP A 213 -8.88 11.06 26.72
CA ASP A 213 -8.87 12.00 25.61
C ASP A 213 -7.97 11.50 24.48
N ASP A 214 -6.79 10.94 24.82
CA ASP A 214 -5.87 10.33 23.87
C ASP A 214 -6.48 9.12 23.18
N LEU A 215 -7.11 8.21 23.93
CA LEU A 215 -7.82 7.06 23.38
C LEU A 215 -8.86 7.49 22.35
N VAL A 216 -9.81 8.34 22.73
CA VAL A 216 -10.92 8.74 21.85
C VAL A 216 -10.41 9.55 20.65
N ALA A 217 -9.39 10.39 20.83
CA ALA A 217 -8.79 11.15 19.74
C ALA A 217 -8.08 10.22 18.75
N LEU A 218 -7.22 9.31 19.22
CA LEU A 218 -6.45 8.40 18.36
C LEU A 218 -7.33 7.38 17.65
N SER A 219 -8.41 6.90 18.28
CA SER A 219 -9.45 6.08 17.62
C SER A 219 -10.07 6.78 16.42
N GLY A 220 -10.09 8.12 16.39
CA GLY A 220 -10.47 8.90 15.21
C GLY A 220 -9.62 8.64 13.97
N GLY A 221 -8.49 7.94 14.08
CA GLY A 221 -7.75 7.41 12.93
C GLY A 221 -8.56 6.46 12.06
N HIS A 222 -9.59 5.81 12.63
CA HIS A 222 -10.54 4.95 11.90
C HIS A 222 -11.53 5.72 11.01
N THR A 223 -11.44 7.06 10.93
CA THR A 223 -12.18 7.84 9.91
C THR A 223 -11.71 7.54 8.47
N ILE A 224 -10.56 6.88 8.30
CA ILE A 224 -10.08 6.38 7.00
C ILE A 224 -9.65 4.92 7.09
N GLY A 225 -9.75 4.20 5.97
CA GLY A 225 -9.23 2.84 5.82
C GLY A 225 -10.30 1.76 5.90
N ILE A 226 -9.84 0.52 6.05
CA ILE A 226 -10.68 -0.69 5.95
C ILE A 226 -10.48 -1.63 7.14
N GLY A 227 -11.51 -2.42 7.44
CA GLY A 227 -11.50 -3.52 8.39
C GLY A 227 -11.84 -4.85 7.71
N HIS A 228 -11.15 -5.92 8.10
CA HIS A 228 -11.48 -7.28 7.66
C HIS A 228 -12.66 -7.83 8.45
N CYS A 229 -13.51 -8.64 7.82
CA CYS A 229 -14.64 -9.32 8.48
C CYS A 229 -14.21 -10.02 9.77
N THR A 230 -13.05 -10.70 9.79
CA THR A 230 -12.51 -11.40 10.97
C THR A 230 -12.28 -10.50 12.19
N SER A 231 -12.20 -9.18 12.00
CA SER A 231 -12.01 -8.20 13.08
C SER A 231 -13.33 -7.79 13.76
N PHE A 232 -14.49 -8.01 13.11
CA PHE A 232 -15.80 -7.60 13.63
C PHE A 232 -16.88 -8.69 13.51
N GLU A 233 -16.60 -9.86 12.95
CA GLU A 233 -17.58 -10.93 12.76
C GLU A 233 -18.23 -11.42 14.07
N LYS A 234 -17.55 -11.25 15.21
CA LYS A 234 -18.11 -11.54 16.55
C LYS A 234 -19.26 -10.61 16.94
N ARG A 235 -19.45 -9.50 16.22
CA ARG A 235 -20.63 -8.63 16.35
C ARG A 235 -21.79 -9.06 15.47
N LEU A 236 -21.58 -10.02 14.57
CA LEU A 236 -22.59 -10.54 13.64
C LEU A 236 -23.00 -11.98 14.00
N PHE A 237 -22.07 -12.81 14.47
CA PHE A 237 -22.26 -14.24 14.69
C PHE A 237 -21.77 -14.72 16.06
N PRO A 238 -22.41 -15.74 16.66
CA PRO A 238 -23.66 -16.38 16.23
C PRO A 238 -24.89 -15.50 16.53
N THR A 239 -24.71 -14.42 17.27
CA THR A 239 -25.77 -13.49 17.66
C THR A 239 -25.29 -12.08 17.36
N GLN A 240 -26.14 -11.29 16.70
CA GLN A 240 -25.86 -9.89 16.41
C GLN A 240 -25.70 -9.10 17.71
N ASP A 241 -24.69 -8.25 17.76
CA ASP A 241 -24.48 -7.28 18.84
C ASP A 241 -25.65 -6.27 18.89
N SER A 242 -26.29 -6.16 20.04
CA SER A 242 -27.42 -5.24 20.28
C SER A 242 -27.07 -3.75 20.17
N THR A 243 -25.78 -3.41 20.22
CA THR A 243 -25.30 -2.02 20.07
C THR A 243 -25.11 -1.62 18.61
N LEU A 244 -25.21 -2.56 17.66
CA LEU A 244 -25.05 -2.32 16.23
C LEU A 244 -26.39 -1.88 15.62
N ASP A 245 -26.39 -0.80 14.84
CA ASP A 245 -27.55 -0.37 14.07
C ASP A 245 -28.03 -1.47 13.12
N GLN A 246 -29.34 -1.69 13.03
CA GLN A 246 -29.89 -2.83 12.30
C GLN A 246 -29.62 -2.73 10.79
N THR A 247 -29.82 -1.57 10.19
CA THR A 247 -29.57 -1.39 8.76
C THR A 247 -28.09 -1.55 8.43
N PHE A 248 -27.21 -1.06 9.31
CA PHE A 248 -25.79 -1.28 9.16
C PHE A 248 -25.40 -2.76 9.32
N ALA A 249 -25.97 -3.47 10.30
CA ALA A 249 -25.78 -4.91 10.46
C ALA A 249 -26.23 -5.69 9.22
N ASP A 250 -27.39 -5.36 8.64
CA ASP A 250 -27.91 -5.97 7.42
C ASP A 250 -26.91 -5.83 6.25
N ASN A 251 -26.30 -4.64 6.10
CA ASN A 251 -25.26 -4.42 5.10
C ASN A 251 -23.99 -5.23 5.40
N LEU A 252 -23.57 -5.31 6.67
CA LEU A 252 -22.41 -6.09 7.06
C LEU A 252 -22.63 -7.60 6.84
N TYR A 253 -23.86 -8.11 6.95
CA TYR A 253 -24.16 -9.51 6.58
C TYR A 253 -24.02 -9.76 5.07
N LEU A 254 -24.21 -8.76 4.22
CA LEU A 254 -23.93 -8.89 2.78
C LEU A 254 -22.42 -8.97 2.52
N THR A 255 -21.63 -8.18 3.24
CA THR A 255 -20.16 -8.20 3.11
C THR A 255 -19.54 -9.44 3.76
N CYS A 256 -20.08 -9.88 4.90
CA CYS A 256 -19.57 -10.96 5.73
C CYS A 256 -20.70 -11.98 6.00
N PRO A 257 -21.10 -12.80 5.01
CA PRO A 257 -22.27 -13.67 5.11
C PRO A 257 -22.10 -14.82 6.10
N VAL A 258 -20.85 -15.19 6.42
CA VAL A 258 -20.51 -16.23 7.38
C VAL A 258 -19.25 -15.86 8.16
N ALA A 259 -19.06 -16.47 9.34
CA ALA A 259 -17.81 -16.35 10.09
C ALA A 259 -16.60 -16.84 9.24
N ASN A 260 -15.44 -16.24 9.48
CA ASN A 260 -14.19 -16.40 8.74
C ASN A 260 -14.25 -15.99 7.26
N THR A 261 -15.21 -15.14 6.88
CA THR A 261 -15.17 -14.48 5.57
C THR A 261 -13.91 -13.60 5.49
N THR A 262 -13.21 -13.57 4.35
CA THR A 262 -11.95 -12.83 4.19
C THR A 262 -12.14 -11.43 3.56
N ASN A 263 -13.38 -11.01 3.35
CA ASN A 263 -13.73 -9.72 2.76
C ASN A 263 -13.35 -8.56 3.69
N THR A 264 -13.38 -7.36 3.13
CA THR A 264 -13.14 -6.10 3.85
C THR A 264 -14.30 -5.14 3.65
N THR A 265 -14.42 -4.18 4.56
CA THR A 265 -15.31 -3.03 4.43
C THR A 265 -14.62 -1.78 4.99
N VAL A 266 -15.17 -0.62 4.68
CA VAL A 266 -14.66 0.68 5.16
C VAL A 266 -14.87 0.84 6.67
N LEU A 267 -13.93 1.51 7.35
CA LEU A 267 -14.04 1.79 8.79
C LEU A 267 -15.04 2.93 9.08
N ASP A 268 -15.15 3.88 8.15
CA ASP A 268 -16.08 5.02 8.18
C ASP A 268 -17.04 4.89 7.00
N VAL A 269 -18.33 4.69 7.29
CA VAL A 269 -19.35 4.44 6.25
C VAL A 269 -19.82 5.74 5.57
N ARG A 270 -19.49 6.89 6.14
CA ARG A 270 -19.94 8.21 5.64
C ARG A 270 -18.91 8.85 4.73
N SER A 271 -17.62 8.70 5.03
CA SER A 271 -16.53 9.28 4.25
C SER A 271 -15.25 8.43 4.28
N PRO A 272 -15.22 7.28 3.57
CA PRO A 272 -14.19 6.25 3.71
C PRO A 272 -12.72 6.70 3.56
N ASP A 273 -12.47 7.73 2.75
CA ASP A 273 -11.13 8.20 2.39
C ASP A 273 -10.83 9.63 2.89
N THR A 274 -11.76 10.26 3.60
CA THR A 274 -11.60 11.63 4.09
C THR A 274 -11.32 11.63 5.58
N PHE A 275 -10.20 12.20 5.98
CA PHE A 275 -9.87 12.38 7.39
C PHE A 275 -10.68 13.52 8.00
N ASP A 276 -11.83 13.19 8.59
CA ASP A 276 -12.73 14.15 9.22
C ASP A 276 -13.36 13.59 10.53
N ASN A 277 -14.46 14.17 11.00
CA ASN A 277 -15.11 13.72 12.22
C ASN A 277 -16.28 12.74 12.01
N LYS A 278 -16.50 12.21 10.80
CA LYS A 278 -17.64 11.32 10.53
C LYS A 278 -17.55 10.00 11.27
N TYR A 279 -16.35 9.48 11.52
CA TYR A 279 -16.14 8.39 12.47
C TYR A 279 -16.95 8.55 13.77
N TYR A 280 -16.91 9.73 14.40
CA TYR A 280 -17.67 9.96 15.64
C TYR A 280 -19.18 10.07 15.39
N VAL A 281 -19.59 10.58 14.23
CA VAL A 281 -20.99 10.59 13.80
C VAL A 281 -21.49 9.16 13.58
N ASP A 282 -20.67 8.26 13.05
CA ASP A 282 -20.96 6.83 12.93
C ASP A 282 -21.25 6.23 14.31
N LEU A 283 -20.41 6.53 15.32
CA LEU A 283 -20.61 6.02 16.68
C LEU A 283 -21.94 6.48 17.29
N LEU A 284 -22.30 7.77 17.11
CA LEU A 284 -23.59 8.30 17.57
C LEU A 284 -24.78 7.58 16.93
N ASN A 285 -24.62 7.11 15.70
CA ASN A 285 -25.63 6.39 14.93
C ASN A 285 -25.51 4.87 15.08
N ARG A 286 -24.71 4.36 16.02
CA ARG A 286 -24.49 2.91 16.25
C ARG A 286 -23.87 2.18 15.06
N GLN A 287 -23.05 2.90 14.30
CA GLN A 287 -22.42 2.45 13.06
C GLN A 287 -20.89 2.36 13.17
N GLY A 288 -20.33 2.35 14.38
CA GLY A 288 -18.93 2.00 14.57
C GLY A 288 -18.70 0.54 14.20
N LEU A 289 -17.66 0.23 13.42
CA LEU A 289 -17.42 -1.11 12.89
C LEU A 289 -16.98 -2.09 13.99
N PHE A 290 -15.93 -1.76 14.74
CA PHE A 290 -15.40 -2.63 15.79
C PHE A 290 -16.15 -2.47 17.11
N THR A 291 -16.04 -3.48 17.99
CA THR A 291 -16.51 -3.35 19.37
C THR A 291 -15.76 -2.22 20.07
N SER A 292 -14.44 -2.14 19.87
CA SER A 292 -13.59 -1.07 20.40
C SER A 292 -13.99 0.33 19.92
N ASP A 293 -14.68 0.45 18.78
CA ASP A 293 -15.21 1.73 18.29
C ASP A 293 -16.53 2.06 18.97
N GLN A 294 -17.51 1.15 18.87
CA GLN A 294 -18.86 1.41 19.35
C GLN A 294 -18.93 1.54 20.87
N ASP A 295 -18.03 0.88 21.58
CA ASP A 295 -17.95 0.95 23.04
C ASP A 295 -17.46 2.32 23.53
N LEU A 296 -16.72 3.10 22.73
CA LEU A 296 -16.35 4.48 23.08
C LEU A 296 -17.57 5.37 23.31
N TYR A 297 -18.66 5.14 22.56
CA TYR A 297 -19.92 5.87 22.74
C TYR A 297 -20.83 5.23 23.78
N THR A 298 -20.68 3.93 24.04
CA THR A 298 -21.52 3.20 24.99
C THR A 298 -21.03 3.38 26.44
N ASP A 299 -19.72 3.50 26.65
CA ASP A 299 -19.11 3.71 27.96
C ASP A 299 -19.20 5.19 28.41
N SER A 300 -19.70 5.40 29.62
CA SER A 300 -19.90 6.73 30.20
C SER A 300 -18.63 7.57 30.36
N ARG A 301 -17.44 6.96 30.43
CA ARG A 301 -16.16 7.66 30.61
C ARG A 301 -15.69 8.35 29.32
N THR A 302 -16.04 7.78 28.17
CA THR A 302 -15.59 8.23 26.85
C THR A 302 -16.70 8.87 26.03
N GLN A 303 -17.97 8.54 26.30
CA GLN A 303 -19.15 9.05 25.58
C GLN A 303 -19.16 10.59 25.46
N PRO A 304 -18.93 11.40 26.52
CA PRO A 304 -18.91 12.86 26.40
C PRO A 304 -17.80 13.41 25.49
N ILE A 305 -16.72 12.65 25.29
CA ILE A 305 -15.63 13.03 24.38
C ILE A 305 -16.07 12.78 22.93
N VAL A 306 -16.66 11.61 22.66
CA VAL A 306 -17.23 11.24 21.35
C VAL A 306 -18.24 12.27 20.88
N GLU A 307 -19.21 12.63 21.72
CA GLU A 307 -20.25 13.63 21.39
C GLU A 307 -19.66 14.99 21.02
N ARG A 308 -18.63 15.45 21.76
CA ARG A 308 -17.96 16.72 21.48
C ARG A 308 -17.20 16.70 20.16
N PHE A 309 -16.56 15.58 19.81
CA PHE A 309 -15.84 15.43 18.54
C PHE A 309 -16.79 15.31 17.35
N ALA A 310 -17.90 14.58 17.49
CA ALA A 310 -18.97 14.53 16.50
C ALA A 310 -19.59 15.92 16.26
N ALA A 311 -19.80 16.72 17.31
CA ALA A 311 -20.35 18.06 17.20
C ALA A 311 -19.36 19.09 16.62
N LYS A 312 -18.05 18.91 16.82
CA LYS A 312 -17.04 19.91 16.47
C LYS A 312 -15.74 19.30 15.94
N GLN A 313 -15.62 19.21 14.61
CA GLN A 313 -14.42 18.71 13.92
C GLN A 313 -13.14 19.47 14.28
N SER A 314 -13.20 20.79 14.50
CA SER A 314 -11.99 21.54 14.91
C SER A 314 -11.47 21.13 16.29
N LEU A 315 -12.36 20.70 17.19
CA LEU A 315 -11.95 20.17 18.49
C LEU A 315 -11.34 18.77 18.34
N PHE A 316 -11.94 17.91 17.52
CA PHE A 316 -11.35 16.61 17.16
C PHE A 316 -9.93 16.81 16.60
N PHE A 317 -9.76 17.64 15.56
CA PHE A 317 -8.46 17.90 14.96
C PHE A 317 -7.44 18.43 15.95
N LYS A 318 -7.84 19.36 16.84
CA LYS A 318 -6.95 19.87 17.89
C LYS A 318 -6.47 18.76 18.82
N LYS A 319 -7.38 17.90 19.29
CA LYS A 319 -7.07 16.79 20.19
C LYS A 319 -6.29 15.69 19.50
N PHE A 320 -6.64 15.34 18.26
CA PHE A 320 -5.89 14.41 17.43
C PHE A 320 -4.43 14.85 17.26
N VAL A 321 -4.18 16.13 16.96
CA VAL A 321 -2.81 16.66 16.83
C VAL A 321 -2.01 16.52 18.12
N PHE A 322 -2.63 16.83 19.28
CA PHE A 322 -1.98 16.68 20.57
C PHE A 322 -1.65 15.21 20.84
N SER A 323 -2.64 14.33 20.72
CA SER A 323 -2.54 12.90 21.05
C SER A 323 -1.65 12.12 20.09
N ILE A 324 -1.69 12.38 18.77
CA ILE A 324 -0.78 11.74 17.81
C ILE A 324 0.66 12.21 17.99
N THR A 325 0.86 13.46 18.42
CA THR A 325 2.20 13.94 18.77
C THR A 325 2.68 13.30 20.07
N LYS A 326 1.80 13.07 21.05
CA LYS A 326 2.13 12.39 22.31
C LYS A 326 2.48 10.92 22.06
N MET A 327 1.62 10.21 21.34
CA MET A 327 1.84 8.83 20.88
C MET A 327 3.15 8.70 20.11
N GLY A 328 3.44 9.61 19.18
CA GLY A 328 4.67 9.58 18.40
C GLY A 328 5.95 9.71 19.23
N GLN A 329 5.88 10.03 20.52
CA GLN A 329 7.05 10.19 21.40
C GLN A 329 7.22 9.04 22.41
N LEU A 330 6.40 7.99 22.31
CA LEU A 330 6.47 6.83 23.20
C LEU A 330 7.80 6.08 23.03
N SER A 331 8.51 5.92 24.16
CA SER A 331 9.74 5.10 24.28
C SER A 331 10.76 5.29 23.14
N VAL A 332 10.90 6.52 22.64
CA VAL A 332 11.79 6.82 21.50
C VAL A 332 13.26 6.60 21.84
N LEU A 333 14.02 6.14 20.85
CA LEU A 333 15.48 6.12 20.92
C LEU A 333 16.04 7.45 20.38
N THR A 334 16.99 8.06 21.10
CA THR A 334 17.60 9.34 20.69
C THR A 334 19.12 9.33 20.85
N GLY A 335 19.79 10.35 20.28
CA GLY A 335 21.24 10.52 20.41
C GLY A 335 22.04 9.37 19.80
N ASN A 336 22.60 8.50 20.65
CA ASN A 336 23.37 7.32 20.23
C ASN A 336 22.63 5.99 20.49
N GLN A 337 21.37 6.03 20.94
CA GLN A 337 20.55 4.84 21.16
C GLN A 337 19.99 4.39 19.82
N GLY A 338 20.30 3.18 19.36
CA GLY A 338 19.88 2.69 18.04
C GLY A 338 20.68 3.28 16.88
N GLU A 339 20.14 3.21 15.67
CA GLU A 339 20.84 3.57 14.42
C GLU A 339 20.03 4.44 13.45
N ILE A 340 20.62 4.73 12.28
CA ILE A 340 19.90 5.27 11.12
C ILE A 340 20.02 4.21 10.03
N ARG A 341 18.95 3.49 9.71
CA ARG A 341 19.01 2.35 8.79
C ARG A 341 19.18 2.79 7.34
N SER A 342 20.01 2.07 6.59
CA SER A 342 20.19 2.23 5.14
C SER A 342 19.08 1.53 4.35
N ASN A 343 18.40 0.58 4.98
CA ASN A 343 17.24 -0.14 4.50
C ASN A 343 16.32 -0.33 5.71
N CYS A 344 15.09 0.17 5.67
CA CYS A 344 14.23 0.14 6.85
C CYS A 344 13.87 -1.29 7.31
N SER A 345 13.96 -2.25 6.40
CA SER A 345 13.74 -3.66 6.65
C SER A 345 14.89 -4.39 7.35
N ALA A 346 16.06 -3.76 7.53
CA ALA A 346 17.22 -4.45 8.06
C ALA A 346 18.09 -3.57 8.98
N ILE A 347 18.66 -4.20 10.00
CA ILE A 347 19.70 -3.59 10.83
C ILE A 347 20.96 -3.42 9.98
N ASN A 348 21.69 -2.29 10.12
CA ASN A 348 22.92 -2.10 9.37
C ASN A 348 23.97 -3.15 9.80
N SER A 349 24.66 -3.74 8.82
CA SER A 349 25.75 -4.68 9.10
C SER A 349 26.96 -3.96 9.69
N SER A 350 27.51 -4.47 10.80
CA SER A 350 28.69 -3.96 11.50
C SER A 350 30.00 -4.27 10.76
N ASN A 351 30.14 -3.76 9.52
CA ASN A 351 31.37 -3.85 8.72
C ASN A 351 31.86 -2.46 8.26
N ASN A 352 31.80 -1.45 9.13
CA ASN A 352 32.42 -0.13 8.88
C ASN A 352 32.90 0.58 10.17
N LEU A 353 33.46 -0.17 11.13
CA LEU A 353 34.15 0.38 12.30
C LEU A 353 35.67 0.08 12.31
N LEU A 354 36.25 -0.18 11.12
CA LEU A 354 37.70 -0.34 10.95
C LEU A 354 38.18 0.36 9.66
N SER A 355 38.10 1.69 9.60
CA SER A 355 39.01 2.51 8.76
C SER A 355 38.89 4.01 9.08
N SER A 356 39.29 4.41 10.28
CA SER A 356 39.73 5.80 10.48
C SER A 356 40.79 5.87 11.56
N SER A 357 41.93 5.25 11.28
CA SER A 357 43.21 5.61 11.89
C SER A 357 44.24 5.72 10.77
N GLU A 358 45.06 6.78 10.86
CA GLU A 358 46.15 7.18 9.97
C GLU A 358 45.68 7.99 8.75
N GLY A 359 46.15 9.21 8.50
CA GLY A 359 47.47 9.77 8.76
C GLY A 359 47.92 10.40 7.44
N GLY A 360 48.13 11.72 7.40
CA GLY A 360 48.34 12.45 6.16
C GLY A 360 49.63 12.07 5.42
N THR A 361 49.74 12.47 4.14
CA THR A 361 50.86 13.24 3.57
C THR A 361 50.52 13.63 2.12
N LEU A 362 51.00 14.83 1.72
CA LEU A 362 50.91 15.46 0.42
C LEU A 362 51.37 14.59 -0.77
N GLY A 363 50.70 14.80 -1.91
CA GLY A 363 51.24 14.54 -3.24
C GLY A 363 50.65 15.51 -4.27
N LYS A 364 51.36 16.60 -4.56
CA LYS A 364 51.11 17.47 -5.71
C LYS A 364 51.45 16.72 -6.99
N LEU A 365 50.57 16.79 -7.99
CA LEU A 365 51.00 16.88 -9.39
C LEU A 365 50.03 17.78 -10.15
N ALA A 366 50.55 18.93 -10.59
CA ALA A 366 49.93 19.79 -11.59
C ALA A 366 50.59 19.50 -12.94
N ILE A 367 49.88 19.74 -14.05
CA ILE A 367 50.32 20.35 -15.33
C ILE A 367 49.14 20.22 -16.33
N THR A 368 48.36 21.31 -16.51
CA THR A 368 48.26 22.21 -17.69
C THR A 368 47.43 21.62 -18.84
N SER A 369 46.21 22.12 -19.08
CA SER A 369 45.83 23.26 -19.94
C SER A 369 45.71 22.90 -21.42
N ASP A 370 44.48 22.92 -21.94
CA ASP A 370 44.21 23.60 -23.20
C ASP A 370 42.76 24.11 -23.27
N HIS A 371 42.66 25.39 -23.62
CA HIS A 371 41.50 26.16 -24.03
C HIS A 371 42.01 27.03 -25.18
N PRO A 372 41.24 27.29 -26.25
CA PRO A 372 40.37 28.46 -26.17
C PRO A 372 39.09 28.48 -27.04
N LYS A 373 38.08 29.17 -26.49
CA LYS A 373 37.22 30.23 -27.06
C LYS A 373 36.29 29.98 -28.28
N ALA A 374 34.98 30.05 -27.95
CA ALA A 374 33.95 30.98 -28.45
C ALA A 374 33.58 31.04 -29.95
N CYS A 375 32.26 30.92 -30.24
CA CYS A 375 31.48 32.00 -30.86
C CYS A 375 29.95 31.70 -30.87
N ILE A 376 29.20 32.79 -30.78
CA ILE A 376 27.74 32.95 -30.80
C ILE A 376 27.21 32.80 -32.23
N SER A 377 26.03 32.18 -32.43
CA SER A 377 25.06 32.65 -33.43
C SER A 377 23.65 32.13 -33.16
N PHE A 378 22.70 33.06 -33.11
CA PHE A 378 21.26 32.90 -33.27
C PHE A 378 20.93 32.73 -34.76
N VAL A 379 20.04 31.78 -35.12
CA VAL A 379 19.15 31.93 -36.30
C VAL A 379 17.79 31.33 -35.96
N PHE A 380 16.76 32.17 -36.08
CA PHE A 380 15.33 31.84 -36.13
C PHE A 380 14.96 31.22 -37.48
N GLY A 381 13.99 30.30 -37.49
CA GLY A 381 13.36 29.81 -38.73
C GLY A 381 12.15 28.91 -38.46
N THR A 382 10.97 29.51 -38.58
CA THR A 382 9.61 28.96 -38.71
C THR A 382 9.52 27.84 -39.76
N THR A 383 8.63 26.84 -39.67
CA THR A 383 7.22 26.91 -40.12
C THR A 383 6.29 25.90 -39.42
N ALA A 384 5.03 26.31 -39.27
CA ALA A 384 3.88 25.52 -38.85
C ALA A 384 3.32 24.66 -40.00
N GLU A 385 2.61 23.59 -39.67
CA GLU A 385 1.41 23.21 -40.40
C GLU A 385 0.37 22.53 -39.49
N VAL A 386 -0.88 22.90 -39.71
CA VAL A 386 -2.10 22.63 -38.95
C VAL A 386 -2.95 21.67 -39.79
N ALA A 387 -3.65 20.73 -39.16
CA ALA A 387 -4.89 20.19 -39.73
C ALA A 387 -5.88 19.76 -38.63
N THR A 388 -6.91 20.59 -38.50
CA THR A 388 -8.22 20.39 -37.86
C THR A 388 -8.98 19.19 -38.42
N ILE A 389 -9.76 18.50 -37.57
CA ILE A 389 -10.93 17.71 -37.99
C ILE A 389 -12.19 18.37 -37.43
N LYS A 390 -13.16 18.57 -38.34
CA LYS A 390 -14.46 19.23 -38.21
C LYS A 390 -15.52 18.33 -37.58
N THR A 391 -16.54 19.00 -37.05
CA THR A 391 -17.84 18.55 -36.57
C THR A 391 -18.85 18.25 -37.68
N ASP A 392 -20.01 17.72 -37.26
CA ASP A 392 -21.39 17.71 -37.83
C ASP A 392 -21.88 16.26 -38.10
N ALA A 393 -22.89 15.68 -37.43
CA ALA A 393 -24.29 16.03 -37.13
C ALA A 393 -25.28 15.26 -38.03
N ASP A 394 -26.23 14.58 -37.37
CA ASP A 394 -27.55 14.04 -37.76
C ASP A 394 -27.74 13.17 -39.02
N LEU A 395 -28.49 12.07 -38.84
CA LEU A 395 -29.70 11.73 -39.63
C LEU A 395 -30.46 10.54 -39.00
N ASP A 396 -31.71 10.81 -38.63
CA ASP A 396 -32.78 9.83 -38.38
C ASP A 396 -33.18 9.07 -39.66
N ALA A 397 -33.40 7.76 -39.58
CA ALA A 397 -34.31 7.02 -40.47
C ALA A 397 -34.86 5.74 -39.80
N LYS A 398 -36.17 5.54 -39.94
CA LYS A 398 -37.02 4.48 -39.35
C LYS A 398 -37.11 3.20 -40.24
N PRO A 399 -37.81 2.12 -39.81
CA PRO A 399 -37.46 0.72 -40.10
C PRO A 399 -38.21 0.10 -41.28
N GLY A 400 -37.68 -1.02 -41.80
CA GLY A 400 -38.45 -1.96 -42.64
C GLY A 400 -37.62 -3.11 -43.24
N GLU A 401 -38.15 -4.32 -43.03
CA GLU A 401 -38.14 -5.52 -43.89
C GLU A 401 -37.37 -6.78 -43.45
N GLU A 402 -38.16 -7.85 -43.41
CA GLU A 402 -37.88 -9.24 -43.07
C GLU A 402 -36.94 -9.89 -44.09
N GLY A 403 -35.97 -10.67 -43.58
CA GLY A 403 -35.03 -11.44 -44.38
C GLY A 403 -34.65 -12.75 -43.70
N ASN A 404 -35.52 -13.75 -43.91
CA ASN A 404 -35.24 -15.19 -44.00
C ASN A 404 -34.34 -15.86 -42.94
N GLY A 405 -34.97 -16.56 -42.02
CA GLY A 405 -34.32 -17.53 -41.14
C GLY A 405 -33.78 -18.73 -41.93
N ARG A 406 -32.45 -18.86 -41.97
CA ARG A 406 -31.73 -20.15 -42.04
C ARG A 406 -30.23 -20.09 -41.69
N ASP A 407 -29.65 -18.91 -41.47
CA ASP A 407 -28.23 -18.77 -41.09
C ASP A 407 -27.99 -18.36 -39.62
N ALA A 408 -29.04 -18.18 -38.81
CA ALA A 408 -28.91 -17.76 -37.41
C ALA A 408 -28.48 -18.89 -36.44
N ALA A 409 -28.42 -20.15 -36.89
CA ALA A 409 -28.05 -21.29 -36.04
C ALA A 409 -26.53 -21.53 -35.95
N ALA A 410 -25.72 -20.86 -36.78
CA ALA A 410 -24.26 -21.02 -36.78
C ALA A 410 -23.51 -20.04 -35.84
N CYS A 411 -24.20 -19.09 -35.20
CA CYS A 411 -23.57 -18.02 -34.42
C CYS A 411 -23.52 -18.25 -32.89
N LEU A 412 -23.65 -19.50 -32.40
CA LEU A 412 -23.70 -19.79 -30.95
C LEU A 412 -22.65 -20.79 -30.44
N ALA A 413 -21.69 -21.22 -31.27
CA ALA A 413 -20.64 -22.15 -30.84
C ALA A 413 -19.39 -21.43 -30.32
N MET A 414 -18.83 -21.91 -29.21
CA MET A 414 -17.57 -21.45 -28.63
C MET A 414 -16.39 -21.99 -29.46
N ASP A 415 -15.61 -21.10 -30.07
CA ASP A 415 -14.43 -21.48 -30.86
C ASP A 415 -13.19 -21.61 -29.96
N LEU A 416 -12.79 -22.85 -29.67
CA LEU A 416 -11.61 -23.17 -28.87
C LEU A 416 -10.31 -23.26 -29.70
N SER A 417 -10.37 -23.01 -31.01
CA SER A 417 -9.21 -23.13 -31.89
C SER A 417 -7.99 -22.29 -31.47
N PRO A 418 -8.12 -21.07 -30.91
CA PRO A 418 -6.95 -20.31 -30.46
C PRO A 418 -6.19 -21.00 -29.32
N ILE A 419 -6.93 -21.58 -28.37
CA ILE A 419 -6.38 -22.30 -27.22
C ILE A 419 -5.74 -23.60 -27.68
N GLN A 420 -6.42 -24.36 -28.54
CA GLN A 420 -5.90 -25.62 -29.11
C GLN A 420 -4.61 -25.38 -29.91
N ASN A 421 -4.55 -24.30 -30.70
CA ASN A 421 -3.36 -23.92 -31.45
C ASN A 421 -2.20 -23.49 -30.54
N ALA A 422 -2.48 -22.75 -29.46
CA ALA A 422 -1.46 -22.37 -28.47
C ALA A 422 -0.86 -23.60 -27.77
N VAL A 423 -1.71 -24.56 -27.38
CA VAL A 423 -1.28 -25.84 -26.81
C VAL A 423 -0.45 -26.64 -27.82
N ALA A 424 -0.95 -26.81 -29.05
CA ALA A 424 -0.28 -27.60 -30.08
C ALA A 424 1.06 -27.00 -30.56
N SER A 425 1.16 -25.67 -30.57
CA SER A 425 2.39 -24.96 -30.96
C SER A 425 3.41 -24.81 -29.83
N GLY A 426 3.07 -25.20 -28.60
CA GLY A 426 3.91 -24.98 -27.42
C GLY A 426 3.98 -23.52 -26.96
N SER A 427 3.06 -22.67 -27.42
CA SER A 427 2.97 -21.24 -27.03
C SER A 427 2.28 -21.08 -25.67
N TYR A 428 2.79 -21.78 -24.66
CA TYR A 428 2.15 -21.92 -23.36
C TYR A 428 1.95 -20.61 -22.59
N ALA A 429 2.82 -19.63 -22.80
CA ALA A 429 2.73 -18.33 -22.15
C ALA A 429 1.50 -17.52 -22.56
N THR A 430 0.89 -17.81 -23.72
CA THR A 430 -0.29 -17.07 -24.22
C THR A 430 -1.61 -17.77 -23.89
N ILE A 431 -1.58 -18.93 -23.24
CA ILE A 431 -2.78 -19.74 -22.97
C ILE A 431 -3.73 -19.03 -22.01
N ALA A 432 -3.20 -18.41 -20.95
CA ALA A 432 -4.00 -17.68 -19.96
C ALA A 432 -4.79 -16.55 -20.63
N ASP A 433 -4.08 -15.63 -21.30
CA ASP A 433 -4.67 -14.49 -22.01
C ASP A 433 -5.73 -14.93 -23.04
N ALA A 434 -5.44 -15.98 -23.83
CA ALA A 434 -6.37 -16.50 -24.82
C ALA A 434 -7.64 -17.09 -24.19
N CYS A 435 -7.52 -17.73 -23.03
CA CYS A 435 -8.66 -18.24 -22.29
C CYS A 435 -9.50 -17.12 -21.66
N ASP A 436 -8.87 -16.14 -21.03
CA ASP A 436 -9.57 -15.00 -20.41
C ASP A 436 -10.31 -14.17 -21.45
N GLU A 437 -9.68 -13.88 -22.60
CA GLU A 437 -10.31 -13.15 -23.70
C GLU A 437 -11.52 -13.92 -24.24
N LEU A 438 -11.38 -15.22 -24.49
CA LEU A 438 -12.50 -16.03 -24.95
C LEU A 438 -13.63 -16.10 -23.91
N MET A 439 -13.29 -16.17 -22.61
CA MET A 439 -14.29 -16.26 -21.54
C MET A 439 -15.12 -14.98 -21.47
N LEU A 440 -14.48 -13.81 -21.63
CA LEU A 440 -15.15 -12.51 -21.73
C LEU A 440 -16.05 -12.43 -22.97
N GLN A 441 -15.57 -12.89 -24.13
CA GLN A 441 -16.37 -12.90 -25.36
C GLN A 441 -17.62 -13.77 -25.23
N VAL A 442 -17.48 -14.97 -24.68
CA VAL A 442 -18.59 -15.92 -24.49
C VAL A 442 -19.59 -15.40 -23.46
N ALA A 443 -19.10 -14.83 -22.35
CA ALA A 443 -19.94 -14.19 -21.33
C ALA A 443 -20.73 -12.99 -21.89
N SER A 444 -20.11 -12.13 -22.71
CA SER A 444 -20.78 -10.99 -23.34
C SER A 444 -21.94 -11.38 -24.28
N ARG A 445 -21.91 -12.61 -24.81
CA ARG A 445 -22.93 -13.16 -25.71
C ARG A 445 -23.98 -13.99 -24.99
N GLY A 446 -23.87 -14.15 -23.66
CA GLY A 446 -24.80 -14.95 -22.87
C GLY A 446 -24.77 -16.45 -23.19
N ILE A 447 -23.66 -16.94 -23.79
CA ILE A 447 -23.49 -18.35 -24.11
C ILE A 447 -23.12 -19.07 -22.82
N ALA A 448 -23.84 -20.14 -22.45
CA ALA A 448 -23.44 -21.00 -21.35
C ALA A 448 -22.22 -21.82 -21.77
N TYR A 449 -21.17 -21.82 -20.94
CA TYR A 449 -19.88 -22.43 -21.28
C TYR A 449 -19.29 -23.31 -20.19
N GLN A 450 -19.93 -23.35 -19.02
CA GLN A 450 -19.37 -23.98 -17.83
C GLN A 450 -19.15 -25.49 -17.98
N GLU A 451 -19.86 -26.17 -18.87
CA GLU A 451 -19.69 -27.61 -19.07
C GLU A 451 -18.64 -27.97 -20.15
N ASP A 452 -18.41 -27.05 -21.10
CA ASP A 452 -17.53 -27.29 -22.27
C ASP A 452 -16.20 -26.52 -22.20
N TRP A 453 -15.97 -25.76 -21.13
CA TRP A 453 -14.77 -24.94 -20.97
C TRP A 453 -13.53 -25.78 -20.65
N PRO A 454 -12.36 -25.52 -21.27
CA PRO A 454 -11.12 -26.26 -21.02
C PRO A 454 -10.45 -25.80 -19.70
N PHE A 455 -11.11 -26.01 -18.56
CA PHE A 455 -10.66 -25.51 -17.26
C PHE A 455 -9.27 -26.01 -16.85
N THR A 456 -8.89 -27.24 -17.19
CA THR A 456 -7.55 -27.76 -16.90
C THR A 456 -6.48 -26.96 -17.63
N VAL A 457 -6.66 -26.75 -18.94
CA VAL A 457 -5.73 -25.96 -19.79
C VAL A 457 -5.67 -24.53 -19.30
N HIS A 458 -6.83 -23.93 -18.99
CA HIS A 458 -6.92 -22.56 -18.50
C HIS A 458 -6.19 -22.39 -17.14
N LEU A 459 -6.41 -23.32 -16.21
CA LEU A 459 -5.78 -23.29 -14.89
C LEU A 459 -4.25 -23.47 -14.98
N LEU A 460 -3.80 -24.41 -15.80
CA LEU A 460 -2.37 -24.63 -16.05
C LEU A 460 -1.73 -23.45 -16.80
N GLY A 461 -2.47 -22.75 -17.66
CA GLY A 461 -2.04 -21.52 -18.30
C GLY A 461 -1.69 -20.42 -17.29
N HIS A 462 -2.59 -20.18 -16.33
CA HIS A 462 -2.35 -19.24 -15.23
C HIS A 462 -1.15 -19.63 -14.36
N ILE A 463 -1.04 -20.92 -14.02
CA ILE A 463 0.12 -21.46 -13.28
C ILE A 463 1.42 -21.27 -14.07
N PHE A 464 1.41 -21.51 -15.38
CA PHE A 464 2.56 -21.33 -16.26
C PHE A 464 3.01 -19.86 -16.35
N ALA A 465 2.04 -18.93 -16.44
CA ALA A 465 2.28 -17.49 -16.43
C ALA A 465 2.77 -16.95 -15.07
N ASN A 466 2.73 -17.79 -14.01
CA ASN A 466 2.97 -17.43 -12.62
C ASN A 466 1.93 -16.40 -12.10
N ASP A 467 0.68 -16.54 -12.53
CA ASP A 467 -0.47 -15.80 -12.01
C ASP A 467 -1.31 -16.70 -11.10
N LEU A 468 -0.87 -16.85 -9.86
CA LEU A 468 -1.54 -17.70 -8.87
C LEU A 468 -2.87 -17.12 -8.39
N ASN A 469 -3.07 -15.81 -8.53
CA ASN A 469 -4.31 -15.15 -8.12
C ASN A 469 -5.43 -15.50 -9.10
N SER A 470 -5.18 -15.33 -10.39
CA SER A 470 -6.13 -15.71 -11.45
C SER A 470 -6.38 -17.22 -11.45
N ALA A 471 -5.35 -18.05 -11.24
CA ALA A 471 -5.53 -19.49 -11.04
C ALA A 471 -6.47 -19.81 -9.87
N ARG A 472 -6.33 -19.11 -8.73
CA ARG A 472 -7.18 -19.31 -7.55
C ARG A 472 -8.61 -18.82 -7.77
N PHE A 473 -8.77 -17.69 -8.44
CA PHE A 473 -10.08 -17.16 -8.80
C PHE A 473 -10.82 -18.12 -9.73
N LEU A 474 -10.15 -18.58 -10.78
CA LEU A 474 -10.65 -19.61 -11.68
C LEU A 474 -11.01 -20.90 -10.92
N TRP A 475 -10.13 -21.38 -10.04
CA TRP A 475 -10.43 -22.55 -9.22
C TRP A 475 -11.70 -22.36 -8.37
N LYS A 476 -11.92 -21.18 -7.79
CA LYS A 476 -13.12 -20.89 -7.00
C LYS A 476 -14.39 -20.83 -7.86
N SER A 477 -14.30 -20.34 -9.09
CA SER A 477 -15.46 -20.20 -9.98
C SER A 477 -15.90 -21.52 -10.62
N ILE A 478 -15.03 -22.53 -10.70
CA ILE A 478 -15.39 -23.84 -11.27
C ILE A 478 -16.43 -24.57 -10.38
N PRO A 479 -17.54 -25.07 -10.95
CA PRO A 479 -18.56 -25.82 -10.22
C PRO A 479 -17.99 -27.07 -9.50
N GLN A 480 -18.48 -27.34 -8.29
CA GLN A 480 -17.99 -28.45 -7.47
C GLN A 480 -18.17 -29.81 -8.15
N GLY A 481 -19.32 -30.06 -8.79
CA GLY A 481 -19.56 -31.31 -9.55
C GLY A 481 -18.62 -31.50 -10.75
N PHE A 482 -18.10 -30.40 -11.31
CA PHE A 482 -17.11 -30.46 -12.38
C PHE A 482 -15.72 -30.82 -11.85
N LYS A 483 -15.33 -30.28 -10.68
CA LYS A 483 -14.08 -30.66 -10.00
C LYS A 483 -14.05 -32.15 -9.67
N GLU A 484 -15.15 -32.66 -9.16
CA GLU A 484 -15.28 -34.08 -8.76
C GLU A 484 -15.24 -35.03 -9.96
N SER A 485 -15.70 -34.58 -11.14
CA SER A 485 -15.70 -35.40 -12.36
C SER A 485 -14.40 -35.29 -13.20
N LYS A 486 -13.50 -34.37 -12.86
CA LYS A 486 -12.25 -34.12 -13.61
C LYS A 486 -11.02 -34.22 -12.69
N PRO A 487 -10.46 -35.42 -12.48
CA PRO A 487 -9.31 -35.60 -11.59
C PRO A 487 -8.04 -34.87 -12.08
N GLU A 488 -7.86 -34.71 -13.39
CA GLU A 488 -6.74 -33.94 -13.97
C GLU A 488 -6.79 -32.45 -13.59
N LEU A 489 -8.00 -31.88 -13.52
CA LEU A 489 -8.18 -30.50 -13.08
C LEU A 489 -7.82 -30.34 -11.59
N VAL A 490 -8.17 -31.32 -10.75
CA VAL A 490 -7.79 -31.34 -9.32
C VAL A 490 -6.27 -31.47 -9.17
N ALA A 491 -5.63 -32.31 -9.99
CA ALA A 491 -4.17 -32.43 -10.02
C ALA A 491 -3.49 -31.14 -10.47
N ALA A 492 -4.03 -30.45 -11.48
CA ALA A 492 -3.55 -29.14 -11.91
C ALA A 492 -3.62 -28.12 -10.76
N TRP A 493 -4.71 -28.12 -10.00
CA TRP A 493 -4.82 -27.24 -8.84
C TRP A 493 -3.86 -27.60 -7.71
N ARG A 494 -3.52 -28.89 -7.54
CA ARG A 494 -2.54 -29.31 -6.53
C ARG A 494 -1.18 -28.66 -6.75
N ILE A 495 -0.76 -28.47 -8.00
CA ILE A 495 0.45 -27.69 -8.36
C ILE A 495 0.30 -26.24 -7.85
N GLY A 496 -0.83 -25.60 -8.15
CA GLY A 496 -1.14 -24.24 -7.68
C GLY A 496 -1.15 -24.11 -6.15
N GLN A 497 -1.66 -25.11 -5.43
CA GLN A 497 -1.65 -25.15 -3.96
C GLN A 497 -0.22 -25.19 -3.41
N CYS A 498 0.64 -26.06 -3.94
CA CYS A 498 2.03 -26.15 -3.50
C CYS A 498 2.79 -24.83 -3.75
N LEU A 499 2.57 -24.18 -4.90
CA LEU A 499 3.13 -22.86 -5.19
C LEU A 499 2.65 -21.79 -4.20
N TRP A 500 1.36 -21.80 -3.87
CA TRP A 500 0.75 -20.86 -2.93
C TRP A 500 1.28 -21.03 -1.50
N THR A 501 1.39 -22.26 -1.02
CA THR A 501 1.89 -22.57 0.34
C THR A 501 3.42 -22.56 0.43
N ARG A 502 4.11 -22.20 -0.65
CA ARG A 502 5.58 -22.23 -0.77
C ARG A 502 6.18 -23.62 -0.49
N ASP A 503 5.44 -24.66 -0.83
CA ASP A 503 5.91 -26.04 -0.79
C ASP A 503 6.65 -26.35 -2.09
N TYR A 504 7.92 -25.94 -2.16
CA TYR A 504 8.69 -25.96 -3.40
C TYR A 504 8.93 -27.38 -3.94
N ALA A 505 9.18 -28.33 -3.05
CA ALA A 505 9.37 -29.74 -3.39
C ALA A 505 8.05 -30.42 -3.77
N GLY A 506 6.97 -30.10 -3.05
CA GLY A 506 5.64 -30.63 -3.31
C GLY A 506 5.09 -30.29 -4.70
N VAL A 507 5.60 -29.24 -5.36
CA VAL A 507 5.29 -28.94 -6.78
C VAL A 507 5.69 -30.10 -7.68
N TYR A 508 6.88 -30.68 -7.48
CA TYR A 508 7.36 -31.80 -8.29
C TYR A 508 6.59 -33.09 -8.01
N ASP A 509 6.23 -33.30 -6.75
CA ASP A 509 5.39 -34.44 -6.36
C ASP A 509 3.97 -34.32 -6.92
N ALA A 510 3.41 -33.10 -6.97
CA ALA A 510 2.13 -32.83 -7.60
C ALA A 510 2.18 -33.09 -9.12
N ILE A 511 3.28 -32.72 -9.78
CA ILE A 511 3.49 -32.98 -11.22
C ILE A 511 3.63 -34.48 -11.50
N ARG A 512 4.43 -35.21 -10.72
CA ARG A 512 4.66 -36.65 -10.92
C ARG A 512 3.53 -37.54 -10.41
N GLY A 513 2.74 -37.03 -9.47
CA GLY A 513 1.66 -37.76 -8.82
C GLY A 513 0.40 -37.94 -9.68
N PHE A 514 0.42 -37.46 -10.92
CA PHE A 514 -0.70 -37.56 -11.85
C PHE A 514 -0.25 -37.93 -13.27
N GLU A 515 -1.01 -38.78 -13.94
CA GLU A 515 -0.81 -39.12 -15.36
C GLU A 515 -1.54 -38.11 -16.25
N TRP A 516 -0.80 -37.12 -16.75
CA TRP A 516 -1.35 -36.03 -17.58
C TRP A 516 -1.77 -36.52 -18.96
N SER A 517 -2.91 -36.02 -19.42
CA SER A 517 -3.41 -36.26 -20.78
C SER A 517 -2.43 -35.72 -21.83
N PRO A 518 -2.43 -36.28 -23.05
CA PRO A 518 -1.60 -35.79 -24.14
C PRO A 518 -1.81 -34.30 -24.46
N GLU A 519 -2.98 -33.76 -24.15
CA GLU A 519 -3.34 -32.35 -24.36
C GLU A 519 -2.50 -31.41 -23.48
N VAL A 520 -2.35 -31.72 -22.18
CA VAL A 520 -1.64 -30.83 -21.23
C VAL A 520 -0.25 -31.30 -20.85
N ALA A 521 0.14 -32.53 -21.22
CA ALA A 521 1.44 -33.11 -20.87
C ALA A 521 2.61 -32.22 -21.29
N GLY A 522 2.56 -31.62 -22.50
CA GLY A 522 3.58 -30.70 -22.98
C GLY A 522 3.67 -29.41 -22.16
N LEU A 523 2.53 -28.86 -21.76
CA LEU A 523 2.43 -27.66 -20.93
C LEU A 523 3.02 -27.90 -19.53
N VAL A 524 2.65 -29.01 -18.90
CA VAL A 524 3.15 -29.39 -17.57
C VAL A 524 4.65 -29.68 -17.60
N ALA A 525 5.14 -30.36 -18.64
CA ALA A 525 6.57 -30.61 -18.81
C ALA A 525 7.36 -29.30 -18.95
N ALA A 526 6.89 -28.38 -19.79
CA ALA A 526 7.51 -27.07 -19.97
C ALA A 526 7.45 -26.22 -18.69
N PHE A 527 6.34 -26.30 -17.93
CA PHE A 527 6.23 -25.67 -16.62
C PHE A 527 7.30 -26.21 -15.66
N SER A 528 7.40 -27.54 -15.54
CA SER A 528 8.38 -28.21 -14.67
C SER A 528 9.81 -27.78 -15.00
N GLU A 529 10.17 -27.74 -16.28
CA GLU A 529 11.51 -27.31 -16.71
C GLU A 529 11.79 -25.84 -16.34
N ASN A 530 10.82 -24.95 -16.60
CA ASN A 530 10.95 -23.54 -16.26
C ASN A 530 11.02 -23.31 -14.74
N TYR A 531 10.25 -24.08 -13.97
CA TYR A 531 10.23 -24.04 -12.52
C TYR A 531 11.58 -24.50 -11.95
N THR A 532 12.15 -25.61 -12.43
CA THR A 532 13.50 -26.08 -12.06
C THR A 532 14.57 -25.03 -12.35
N LYS A 533 14.53 -24.37 -13.52
CA LYS A 533 15.46 -23.28 -13.84
C LYS A 533 15.34 -22.13 -12.84
N LYS A 534 14.13 -21.71 -12.48
CA LYS A 534 13.88 -20.63 -11.50
C LYS A 534 14.38 -21.03 -10.12
N MET A 535 14.07 -22.25 -9.65
CA MET A 535 14.54 -22.76 -8.36
C MET A 535 16.06 -22.80 -8.31
N PHE A 536 16.71 -23.30 -9.36
CA PHE A 536 18.18 -23.31 -9.42
C PHE A 536 18.79 -21.90 -9.39
N GLN A 537 18.19 -20.92 -10.07
CA GLN A 537 18.62 -19.52 -10.00
C GLN A 537 18.46 -18.93 -8.59
N LEU A 538 17.38 -19.28 -7.88
CA LEU A 538 17.17 -18.87 -6.50
C LEU A 538 18.23 -19.47 -5.58
N LEU A 539 18.50 -20.78 -5.69
CA LEU A 539 19.57 -21.42 -4.93
C LEU A 539 20.94 -20.80 -5.24
N SER A 540 21.20 -20.49 -6.51
CA SER A 540 22.43 -19.81 -6.96
C SER A 540 22.61 -18.41 -6.35
N SER A 541 21.50 -17.75 -6.03
CA SER A 541 21.51 -16.39 -5.47
C SER A 541 21.56 -16.39 -3.95
N ALA A 542 20.93 -17.39 -3.32
CA ALA A 542 20.76 -17.46 -1.87
C ALA A 542 21.94 -18.11 -1.14
N TYR A 543 22.65 -19.06 -1.77
CA TYR A 543 23.67 -19.86 -1.10
C TYR A 543 25.07 -19.63 -1.68
N SER A 544 26.09 -19.62 -0.81
CA SER A 544 27.49 -19.80 -1.20
C SER A 544 27.87 -21.28 -1.24
N THR A 545 27.26 -22.07 -0.35
CA THR A 545 27.42 -23.51 -0.23
C THR A 545 26.08 -24.13 0.18
N ILE A 546 25.73 -25.30 -0.33
CA ILE A 546 24.48 -26.00 -0.03
C ILE A 546 24.68 -27.52 -0.09
N GLY A 547 23.99 -28.28 0.77
CA GLY A 547 24.08 -29.73 0.79
C GLY A 547 23.45 -30.37 -0.44
N VAL A 548 24.01 -31.48 -0.94
CA VAL A 548 23.47 -32.20 -2.11
C VAL A 548 22.01 -32.63 -1.87
N ALA A 549 21.67 -33.08 -0.66
CA ALA A 549 20.31 -33.46 -0.29
C ALA A 549 19.33 -32.28 -0.38
N ASP A 550 19.75 -31.08 0.03
CA ASP A 550 18.89 -29.89 -0.04
C ASP A 550 18.68 -29.46 -1.50
N VAL A 551 19.72 -29.49 -2.33
CA VAL A 551 19.59 -29.20 -3.77
C VAL A 551 18.66 -30.22 -4.44
N ALA A 552 18.82 -31.50 -4.12
CA ALA A 552 17.95 -32.56 -4.61
C ALA A 552 16.48 -32.33 -4.21
N HIS A 553 16.24 -31.95 -2.96
CA HIS A 553 14.91 -31.61 -2.45
C HIS A 553 14.30 -30.41 -3.19
N PHE A 554 15.04 -29.31 -3.34
CA PHE A 554 14.54 -28.09 -3.98
C PHE A 554 14.36 -28.19 -5.50
N LEU A 555 15.12 -29.06 -6.17
CA LEU A 555 14.98 -29.30 -7.61
C LEU A 555 14.07 -30.49 -7.93
N GLY A 556 13.60 -31.22 -6.91
CA GLY A 556 12.77 -32.41 -7.06
C GLY A 556 13.45 -33.51 -7.86
N MET A 557 14.76 -33.67 -7.72
CA MET A 557 15.57 -34.67 -8.42
C MET A 557 16.24 -35.63 -7.40
N SER A 558 16.83 -36.72 -7.88
CA SER A 558 17.72 -37.53 -7.04
C SER A 558 19.01 -36.77 -6.69
N GLU A 559 19.73 -37.19 -5.64
CA GLU A 559 21.03 -36.60 -5.27
C GLU A 559 22.03 -36.64 -6.44
N ASP A 560 22.04 -37.72 -7.23
CA ASP A 560 22.92 -37.88 -8.39
C ASP A 560 22.57 -36.92 -9.53
N GLU A 561 21.28 -36.78 -9.84
CA GLU A 561 20.80 -35.84 -10.86
C GLU A 561 21.04 -34.39 -10.46
N ALA A 562 20.74 -34.04 -9.21
CA ALA A 562 20.97 -32.70 -8.67
C ALA A 562 22.46 -32.33 -8.67
N THR A 563 23.33 -33.28 -8.32
CA THR A 563 24.78 -33.11 -8.40
C THR A 563 25.21 -32.88 -9.85
N ASN A 564 24.79 -33.73 -10.78
CA ASN A 564 25.12 -33.57 -12.19
C ASN A 564 24.62 -32.24 -12.76
N TYR A 565 23.39 -31.83 -12.41
CA TYR A 565 22.80 -30.56 -12.82
C TYR A 565 23.62 -29.38 -12.28
N ALA A 566 23.99 -29.38 -11.00
CA ALA A 566 24.80 -28.33 -10.39
C ALA A 566 26.19 -28.24 -11.03
N LEU A 567 26.86 -29.38 -11.27
CA LEU A 567 28.19 -29.44 -11.90
C LEU A 567 28.17 -28.91 -13.33
N GLN A 568 27.13 -29.24 -14.12
CA GLN A 568 26.94 -28.70 -15.47
C GLN A 568 26.81 -27.17 -15.49
N HIS A 569 26.26 -26.58 -14.41
CA HIS A 569 26.14 -25.13 -14.23
C HIS A 569 27.36 -24.50 -13.54
N GLY A 570 28.45 -25.25 -13.40
CA GLY A 570 29.74 -24.77 -12.94
C GLY A 570 29.88 -24.65 -11.43
N TRP A 571 28.99 -25.27 -10.65
CA TRP A 571 29.21 -25.48 -9.22
C TRP A 571 30.27 -26.57 -9.02
N THR A 572 30.83 -26.67 -7.82
CA THR A 572 31.84 -27.69 -7.48
C THR A 572 31.40 -28.50 -6.27
N MET A 573 31.58 -29.81 -6.29
CA MET A 573 31.22 -30.71 -5.18
C MET A 573 32.44 -31.07 -4.34
N ASP A 574 32.29 -31.01 -3.02
CA ASP A 574 33.20 -31.64 -2.07
C ASP A 574 32.67 -33.02 -1.67
N SER A 575 33.24 -34.08 -2.26
CA SER A 575 32.76 -35.46 -2.09
C SER A 575 32.71 -35.95 -0.63
N PRO A 576 33.68 -35.62 0.26
CA PRO A 576 33.65 -36.03 1.65
C PRO A 576 32.51 -35.39 2.46
N SER A 577 32.23 -34.10 2.26
CA SER A 577 31.18 -33.39 3.02
C SER A 577 29.80 -33.42 2.37
N LYS A 578 29.69 -33.91 1.13
CA LYS A 578 28.46 -33.84 0.31
C LYS A 578 27.92 -32.40 0.18
N MET A 579 28.83 -31.43 0.09
CA MET A 579 28.49 -30.01 -0.08
C MET A 579 28.82 -29.53 -1.49
N LEU A 580 27.93 -28.74 -2.07
CA LEU A 580 28.14 -28.04 -3.32
C LEU A 580 28.53 -26.58 -3.05
N THR A 581 29.60 -26.12 -3.67
CA THR A 581 29.99 -24.70 -3.69
C THR A 581 29.38 -24.04 -4.91
N VAL A 582 28.59 -23.00 -4.67
CA VAL A 582 27.80 -22.29 -5.67
C VAL A 582 28.67 -21.33 -6.46
N LYS A 583 28.63 -21.44 -7.79
CA LYS A 583 29.22 -20.43 -8.67
C LYS A 583 28.28 -19.24 -8.79
N LYS A 584 28.63 -18.13 -8.12
CA LYS A 584 27.81 -16.92 -8.17
C LYS A 584 27.71 -16.38 -9.60
N PRO A 585 26.50 -16.06 -10.09
CA PRO A 585 26.35 -15.38 -11.38
C PRO A 585 27.05 -14.01 -11.33
N ARG A 586 27.68 -13.60 -12.44
CA ARG A 586 28.21 -12.24 -12.56
C ARG A 586 27.05 -11.25 -12.45
N ILE A 587 27.14 -10.32 -11.51
CA ILE A 587 26.17 -9.23 -11.36
C ILE A 587 26.29 -8.35 -12.61
N ILE A 588 25.32 -8.45 -13.53
CA ILE A 588 25.17 -7.51 -14.63
C ILE A 588 24.39 -6.32 -14.09
N THR A 589 25.06 -5.18 -13.97
CA THR A 589 24.53 -3.92 -13.43
C THR A 589 23.63 -3.20 -14.44
N GLU A 590 22.71 -3.91 -15.09
CA GLU A 590 21.65 -3.31 -15.92
C GLU A 590 20.36 -4.09 -15.70
N GLN A 591 19.57 -3.64 -14.71
CA GLN A 591 18.19 -4.07 -14.59
C GLN A 591 17.35 -3.15 -15.47
N LYS A 592 17.21 -3.50 -16.75
CA LYS A 592 16.12 -2.96 -17.58
C LYS A 592 14.83 -3.46 -16.95
N LEU A 593 13.98 -2.55 -16.47
CA LEU A 593 12.65 -2.88 -15.96
C LEU A 593 11.88 -3.60 -17.07
N ASP A 594 11.55 -4.86 -16.80
CA ASP A 594 10.70 -5.70 -17.64
C ASP A 594 9.26 -5.22 -17.51
N PRO A 595 8.64 -4.67 -18.57
CA PRO A 595 7.26 -4.18 -18.55
C PRO A 595 6.24 -5.23 -18.11
N SER A 596 6.54 -6.53 -18.31
CA SER A 596 5.67 -7.62 -17.84
C SER A 596 5.63 -7.76 -16.32
N ARG A 597 6.63 -7.21 -15.60
CA ARG A 597 6.61 -7.13 -14.12
C ARG A 597 5.76 -5.97 -13.63
N LEU A 598 5.74 -4.87 -14.39
CA LEU A 598 4.85 -3.73 -14.15
C LEU A 598 3.39 -4.11 -14.38
N GLN A 599 3.10 -4.84 -15.46
CA GLN A 599 1.75 -5.30 -15.74
C GLN A 599 1.23 -6.29 -14.70
N ARG A 600 2.07 -7.23 -14.24
CA ARG A 600 1.74 -8.12 -13.11
C ARG A 600 1.51 -7.36 -11.80
N LEU A 601 2.18 -6.24 -11.58
CA LEU A 601 1.94 -5.35 -10.45
C LEU A 601 0.59 -4.65 -10.57
N THR A 602 0.24 -4.18 -11.77
CA THR A 602 -1.05 -3.55 -12.05
C THR A 602 -2.21 -4.54 -11.93
N GLU A 603 -2.07 -5.76 -12.45
CA GLU A 603 -3.08 -6.83 -12.34
C GLU A 603 -3.23 -7.32 -10.90
N TYR A 604 -2.13 -7.41 -10.13
CA TYR A 604 -2.18 -7.69 -8.70
C TYR A 604 -2.92 -6.61 -7.91
N VAL A 605 -2.73 -5.33 -8.26
CA VAL A 605 -3.44 -4.20 -7.65
C VAL A 605 -4.93 -4.22 -8.02
N PHE A 606 -5.28 -4.49 -9.27
CA PHE A 606 -6.67 -4.57 -9.73
C PHE A 606 -7.45 -5.74 -9.08
N HIS A 607 -6.78 -6.85 -8.77
CA HIS A 607 -7.37 -8.00 -8.07
C HIS A 607 -7.63 -7.74 -6.57
N LEU A 608 -7.07 -6.68 -5.99
CA LEU A 608 -7.35 -6.28 -4.60
C LEU A 608 -8.55 -5.33 -4.49
N GLU A 609 -9.10 -4.88 -5.63
CA GLU A 609 -10.23 -3.95 -5.70
C GLU A 609 -11.59 -4.64 -5.97
N HIS A 610 -11.62 -5.98 -6.06
CA HIS A 610 -12.84 -6.81 -6.15
C HIS A 610 -12.73 -8.00 -5.21
#